data_AF-A0A4R0X0L5-F1
#
_entry.id   AF-A0A4R0X0L5-F1
#
_cell.length_a   1.000
_cell.length_b   1.000
_cell.length_c   1.000
_cell.angle_alpha   90.00
_cell.angle_beta   90.00
_cell.angle_gamma   90.00
#
_symmetry.space_group_name_H-M   'P 1'
#
loop_
_entity.id
_entity.type
_entity.pdbx_description
1 polymer ?
#
loop_
_entity_poly.entity_id
_entity_poly.type
_entity_poly.pdbx_seq_one_letter_code
_entity_poly.pdbx_strand_id
1 'polypeptide(L)'
;MEFVMSSVDLEQSFASQKACLEARLVILSMSVENVEKLARLNLQGFKSIVAGNQTIAAGALSAIYPKELLALQAEQAKHSVQRAKSHWRTVYEIISGSLAEITGTVETQFKRNQYDWQVFIDNLAKNPPPGREAAVSI
;
A
#
# COMPACT_ATOMS: atom_id res chain seq x y z
N MET A 1 -19.81 -21.36 -35.77
CA MET A 1 -18.58 -21.38 -34.94
C MET A 1 -18.18 -19.97 -34.49
N GLU A 2 -18.36 -18.94 -35.32
CA GLU A 2 -18.01 -17.54 -34.99
C GLU A 2 -18.77 -16.92 -33.81
N PHE A 3 -20.06 -17.25 -33.61
CA PHE A 3 -20.87 -16.63 -32.56
C PHE A 3 -20.43 -16.99 -31.13
N VAL A 4 -19.96 -18.23 -30.93
CA VAL A 4 -19.45 -18.72 -29.63
C VAL A 4 -18.03 -18.20 -29.36
N MET A 5 -17.20 -18.06 -30.39
CA MET A 5 -15.89 -17.40 -30.25
C MET A 5 -16.06 -15.91 -29.94
N SER A 6 -17.00 -15.23 -30.60
CA SER A 6 -17.33 -13.83 -30.35
C SER A 6 -17.86 -13.58 -28.94
N SER A 7 -18.69 -14.48 -28.38
CA SER A 7 -19.20 -14.32 -27.00
C SER A 7 -18.11 -14.53 -25.94
N VAL A 8 -17.20 -15.49 -26.16
CA VAL A 8 -16.06 -15.73 -25.26
C VAL A 8 -15.07 -14.57 -25.31
N ASP A 9 -14.77 -14.03 -26.50
CA ASP A 9 -13.95 -12.82 -26.64
C ASP A 9 -14.58 -11.60 -25.93
N LEU A 10 -15.91 -11.47 -25.97
CA LEU A 10 -16.64 -10.40 -25.28
C LEU A 10 -16.59 -10.51 -23.76
N GLU A 11 -16.83 -11.70 -23.20
CA GLU A 11 -16.73 -11.94 -21.75
C GLU A 11 -15.30 -11.72 -21.24
N GLN A 12 -14.30 -12.20 -21.98
CA GLN A 12 -12.90 -12.08 -21.61
C GLN A 12 -12.41 -10.62 -21.68
N SER A 13 -12.89 -9.86 -22.67
CA SER A 13 -12.64 -8.42 -22.78
C SER A 13 -13.29 -7.64 -21.63
N PHE A 14 -14.52 -7.97 -21.24
CA PHE A 14 -15.21 -7.33 -20.12
C PHE A 14 -14.56 -7.66 -18.77
N ALA A 15 -14.16 -8.93 -18.57
CA ALA A 15 -13.43 -9.38 -17.38
C ALA A 15 -12.07 -8.66 -17.25
N SER A 16 -11.34 -8.46 -18.36
CA SER A 16 -10.07 -7.73 -18.36
C SER A 16 -10.24 -6.26 -17.95
N GLN A 17 -11.28 -5.60 -18.43
CA GLN A 17 -11.59 -4.20 -18.09
C GLN A 17 -11.98 -4.06 -16.63
N LYS A 18 -12.78 -4.99 -16.11
CA LYS A 18 -13.16 -5.06 -14.69
C LYS A 18 -11.92 -5.27 -13.80
N ALA A 19 -11.06 -6.23 -14.12
CA ALA A 19 -9.83 -6.48 -13.37
C ALA A 19 -8.89 -5.26 -13.37
N CYS A 20 -8.80 -4.55 -14.50
CA CYS A 20 -8.03 -3.30 -14.60
C CYS A 20 -8.61 -2.20 -13.71
N LEU A 21 -9.94 -2.04 -13.67
CA LEU A 21 -10.60 -1.08 -12.78
C LEU A 21 -10.42 -1.44 -11.30
N GLU A 22 -10.57 -2.70 -10.92
CA GLU A 22 -10.35 -3.17 -9.55
C GLU A 22 -8.90 -2.92 -9.11
N ALA A 23 -7.92 -3.25 -9.95
CA ALA A 23 -6.51 -2.99 -9.67
C ALA A 23 -6.24 -1.49 -9.47
N ARG A 24 -6.81 -0.62 -10.31
CA ARG A 24 -6.67 0.84 -10.19
C ARG A 24 -7.31 1.37 -8.91
N LEU A 25 -8.49 0.86 -8.54
CA LEU A 25 -9.18 1.28 -7.31
C LEU A 25 -8.39 0.88 -6.07
N VAL A 26 -7.83 -0.34 -6.03
CA VAL A 26 -6.99 -0.76 -4.89
C VAL A 26 -5.75 0.13 -4.77
N ILE A 27 -5.04 0.40 -5.88
CA ILE A 27 -3.88 1.30 -5.89
C ILE A 27 -4.27 2.70 -5.39
N LEU A 28 -5.42 3.23 -5.82
CA LEU A 28 -5.91 4.53 -5.40
C LEU A 28 -6.19 4.57 -3.90
N SER A 29 -6.90 3.57 -3.37
CA SER A 29 -7.17 3.44 -1.93
C SER A 29 -5.88 3.39 -1.11
N MET A 30 -4.92 2.57 -1.54
CA MET A 30 -3.61 2.47 -0.87
C MET A 30 -2.84 3.80 -0.91
N SER A 31 -2.89 4.53 -2.02
CA SER A 31 -2.25 5.84 -2.17
C SER A 31 -2.79 6.85 -1.16
N VAL A 32 -4.11 6.91 -0.99
CA VAL A 32 -4.77 7.79 0.00
C VAL A 32 -4.32 7.43 1.42
N GLU A 33 -4.30 6.14 1.76
CA GLU A 33 -3.87 5.68 3.08
C GLU A 33 -2.40 6.04 3.36
N ASN A 34 -1.52 5.92 2.37
CA ASN A 34 -0.11 6.26 2.51
C ASN A 34 0.10 7.77 2.67
N VAL A 35 -0.67 8.59 1.96
CA VAL A 35 -0.68 10.05 2.17
C VAL A 35 -1.11 10.38 3.61
N GLU A 36 -2.12 9.71 4.14
CA GLU A 36 -2.55 9.91 5.53
C GLU A 36 -1.44 9.52 6.53
N LYS A 37 -0.78 8.37 6.32
CA LYS A 37 0.35 7.91 7.14
C LYS A 37 1.49 8.94 7.15
N LEU A 38 1.85 9.49 5.98
CA LEU A 38 2.87 10.53 5.85
C LEU A 38 2.46 11.84 6.53
N ALA A 39 1.22 12.30 6.34
CA ALA A 39 0.69 13.50 6.98
C ALA A 39 0.73 13.37 8.51
N ARG A 40 0.32 12.20 9.04
CA ARG A 40 0.37 11.88 10.46
C ARG A 40 1.80 11.89 11.00
N LEU A 41 2.75 11.35 10.24
CA LEU A 41 4.18 11.38 10.59
C LEU A 41 4.72 12.82 10.66
N ASN A 42 4.38 13.66 9.69
CA ASN A 42 4.77 15.08 9.69
C ASN A 42 4.19 15.83 10.90
N LEU A 43 2.92 15.57 11.25
CA LEU A 43 2.30 16.17 12.43
C LEU A 43 3.01 15.73 13.73
N GLN A 44 3.40 14.46 13.84
CA GLN A 44 4.20 13.99 14.98
C GLN A 44 5.58 14.67 15.04
N GLY A 45 6.25 14.81 13.89
CA GLY A 45 7.51 15.55 13.78
C GLY A 45 7.37 17.00 14.27
N PHE A 46 6.35 17.71 13.79
CA PHE A 46 6.06 19.07 14.22
C PHE A 46 5.78 19.17 15.73
N LYS A 47 4.93 18.29 16.27
CA LYS A 47 4.66 18.24 17.72
C LYS A 47 5.93 18.00 18.54
N SER A 48 6.83 17.15 18.05
CA SER A 48 8.11 16.86 18.70
C SER A 48 9.05 18.08 18.73
N ILE A 49 9.06 18.87 17.64
CA ILE A 49 9.81 20.14 17.57
C ILE A 49 9.26 21.15 18.58
N VAL A 50 7.93 21.33 18.62
CA VAL A 50 7.27 22.23 19.57
C VAL A 50 7.60 21.85 21.03
N ALA A 51 7.50 20.55 21.35
CA ALA A 51 7.85 20.06 22.69
C ALA A 51 9.33 20.32 23.03
N GLY A 52 10.25 20.09 22.08
CA GLY A 52 11.67 20.42 22.26
C GLY A 52 11.91 21.90 22.56
N ASN A 53 11.25 22.79 21.84
CA ASN A 53 11.36 24.24 22.07
C ASN A 53 10.79 24.65 23.44
N GLN A 54 9.69 24.04 23.89
CA GLN A 54 9.15 24.26 25.24
C GLN A 54 10.14 23.81 26.32
N THR A 55 10.80 22.65 26.15
CA THR A 55 11.83 22.18 27.08
C THR A 55 13.03 23.14 27.13
N ILE A 56 13.49 23.64 25.97
CA ILE A 56 14.59 24.62 25.91
C ILE A 56 14.18 25.92 26.60
N ALA A 57 12.99 26.46 26.32
CA ALA A 57 12.51 27.69 26.93
C ALA A 57 12.34 27.55 28.45
N ALA A 58 11.74 26.46 28.92
CA ALA A 58 11.58 26.19 30.35
C ALA A 58 12.93 26.03 31.06
N GLY A 59 13.86 25.28 30.45
CA GLY A 59 15.20 25.11 30.98
C GLY A 59 16.01 26.41 31.00
N ALA A 60 15.84 27.28 30.00
CA ALA A 60 16.48 28.58 29.99
C ALA A 60 15.96 29.52 31.07
N LEU A 61 14.66 29.46 31.39
CA LEU A 61 14.06 30.25 32.48
C LEU A 61 14.41 29.72 33.87
N SER A 62 14.77 28.43 33.97
CA SER A 62 15.06 27.76 35.25
C SER A 62 16.55 27.59 35.53
N ALA A 63 17.41 27.77 34.54
CA ALA A 63 18.85 27.59 34.68
C ALA A 63 19.46 28.71 35.53
N ILE A 64 20.14 28.33 36.60
CA ILE A 64 20.83 29.27 37.49
C ILE A 64 22.28 29.44 37.02
N TYR A 65 22.86 28.41 36.40
CA TYR A 65 24.25 28.40 35.94
C TYR A 65 24.37 28.12 34.44
N PRO A 66 25.33 28.76 33.73
CA PRO A 66 25.55 28.53 32.29
C PRO A 66 25.82 27.06 31.90
N LYS A 67 26.41 26.28 32.80
CA LYS A 67 26.67 24.85 32.61
C LYS A 67 25.39 24.01 32.47
N GLU A 68 24.30 24.42 33.11
CA GLU A 68 23.01 23.72 33.05
C GLU A 68 22.35 23.91 31.68
N LEU A 69 22.50 25.10 31.09
CA LEU A 69 22.10 25.38 29.71
C LEU A 69 22.89 24.55 28.69
N LEU A 70 24.21 24.41 28.88
CA LEU A 70 25.04 23.58 27.99
C LEU A 70 24.66 22.10 28.07
N ALA A 71 24.38 21.59 29.28
CA ALA A 71 23.89 20.23 29.46
C ALA A 71 22.54 20.01 28.76
N LEU A 72 21.61 20.96 28.90
CA LEU A 72 20.31 20.93 28.22
C LEU A 72 20.46 20.93 26.69
N GLN A 73 21.38 21.74 26.17
CA GLN A 73 21.65 21.83 24.74
C GLN A 73 22.26 20.54 24.18
N ALA A 74 23.19 19.92 24.92
CA ALA A 74 23.77 18.61 24.58
C ALA A 74 22.70 17.49 24.59
N GLU A 75 21.79 17.52 25.56
CA GLU A 75 20.68 16.57 25.63
C GLU A 75 19.71 16.75 24.45
N GLN A 76 19.34 17.99 24.11
CA GLN A 76 18.49 18.27 22.95
C GLN A 76 19.15 17.86 21.62
N ALA A 77 20.47 18.03 21.50
CA ALA A 77 21.21 17.55 20.33
C ALA A 77 21.10 16.01 20.20
N LYS A 78 21.27 15.28 21.31
CA LYS A 78 21.08 13.82 21.35
C LYS A 78 19.65 13.43 20.98
N HIS A 79 18.64 14.10 21.52
CA HIS A 79 17.23 13.87 21.17
C HIS A 79 16.95 14.15 19.69
N SER A 80 17.55 15.18 19.11
CA SER A 80 17.38 15.55 17.69
C SER A 80 17.90 14.47 16.76
N VAL A 81 19.07 13.89 17.07
CA VAL A 81 19.62 12.74 16.32
C VAL A 81 18.69 11.53 16.38
N GLN A 82 18.15 11.20 17.56
CA GLN A 82 17.22 10.07 17.71
C GLN A 82 15.89 10.33 16.98
N ARG A 83 15.35 11.55 17.03
CA ARG A 83 14.14 11.95 16.30
C ARG A 83 14.33 11.81 14.79
N ALA A 84 15.44 12.31 14.25
CA ALA A 84 15.76 12.19 12.83
C ALA A 84 15.88 10.72 12.40
N LYS A 85 16.61 9.91 13.17
CA LYS A 85 16.75 8.47 12.91
C LYS A 85 15.39 7.75 12.90
N SER A 86 14.55 8.03 13.91
CA SER A 86 13.21 7.45 13.98
C SER A 86 12.33 7.89 12.83
N HIS A 87 12.34 9.18 12.48
CA HIS A 87 11.56 9.71 11.36
C HIS A 87 11.91 9.03 10.04
N TRP A 88 13.20 8.94 9.71
CA TRP A 88 13.66 8.26 8.50
C TRP A 88 13.33 6.77 8.48
N ARG A 89 13.47 6.09 9.62
CA ARG A 89 13.07 4.68 9.74
C ARG A 89 11.58 4.50 9.48
N THR A 90 10.72 5.34 10.06
CA THR A 90 9.27 5.24 9.85
C THR A 90 8.87 5.59 8.41
N VAL A 91 9.52 6.57 7.77
CA VAL A 91 9.34 6.82 6.33
C VAL A 91 9.67 5.57 5.51
N TYR A 92 10.79 4.92 5.81
CA TYR A 92 11.19 3.70 5.12
C TYR A 92 10.19 2.55 5.35
N GLU A 93 9.69 2.37 6.59
CA GLU A 93 8.68 1.37 6.91
C GLU A 93 7.36 1.62 6.16
N ILE A 94 6.90 2.87 6.02
CA ILE A 94 5.71 3.20 5.23
C ILE A 94 5.91 2.82 3.77
N ILE A 95 7.03 3.25 3.16
CA ILE A 95 7.31 3.00 1.73
C ILE A 95 7.45 1.49 1.47
N SER A 96 8.26 0.79 2.26
CA SER A 96 8.50 -0.64 2.10
C SER A 96 7.24 -1.48 2.35
N GLY A 97 6.44 -1.13 3.37
CA GLY A 97 5.15 -1.76 3.62
C GLY A 97 4.16 -1.56 2.46
N SER A 98 4.12 -0.36 1.88
CA SER A 98 3.29 -0.06 0.71
C SER A 98 3.65 -0.91 -0.50
N LEU A 99 4.97 -1.06 -0.77
CA LEU A 99 5.44 -1.90 -1.87
C LEU A 99 5.06 -3.36 -1.66
N ALA A 100 5.22 -3.89 -0.44
CA ALA A 100 4.83 -5.25 -0.10
C ALA A 100 3.32 -5.49 -0.29
N GLU A 101 2.49 -4.53 0.11
CA GLU A 101 1.03 -4.61 -0.01
C GLU A 101 0.56 -4.54 -1.48
N ILE A 102 1.25 -3.75 -2.33
CA ILE A 102 1.01 -3.74 -3.78
C ILE A 102 1.33 -5.11 -4.37
N THR A 103 2.51 -5.66 -4.07
CA THR A 103 2.91 -6.98 -4.56
C THR A 103 1.94 -8.08 -4.12
N GLY A 104 1.51 -8.07 -2.85
CA GLY A 104 0.54 -9.04 -2.33
C GLY A 104 -0.84 -8.92 -2.99
N THR A 105 -1.29 -7.70 -3.29
CA THR A 105 -2.55 -7.46 -4.01
C THR A 105 -2.48 -8.04 -5.42
N VAL A 106 -1.38 -7.81 -6.14
CA VAL A 106 -1.16 -8.37 -7.48
C VAL A 106 -1.14 -9.89 -7.46
N GLU A 107 -0.45 -10.49 -6.49
CA GLU A 107 -0.42 -11.95 -6.33
C GLU A 107 -1.82 -12.53 -6.05
N THR A 108 -2.61 -11.84 -5.21
CA THR A 108 -3.98 -12.26 -4.89
C THR A 108 -4.88 -12.21 -6.12
N GLN A 109 -4.83 -11.12 -6.90
CA GLN A 109 -5.60 -11.01 -8.15
C GLN A 109 -5.16 -12.03 -9.20
N PHE A 110 -3.86 -12.31 -9.29
CA PHE A 110 -3.35 -13.35 -10.19
C PHE A 110 -3.90 -14.74 -9.83
N LYS A 111 -3.84 -15.12 -8.56
CA LYS A 111 -4.41 -16.40 -8.07
C LYS A 111 -5.91 -16.49 -8.31
N ARG A 112 -6.64 -15.39 -8.13
CA ARG A 112 -8.08 -15.32 -8.40
C ARG A 112 -8.38 -15.56 -9.88
N ASN A 113 -7.68 -14.86 -10.78
CA ASN A 113 -7.84 -15.07 -12.21
C ASN A 113 -7.52 -16.50 -12.63
N GLN A 114 -6.46 -17.11 -12.08
CA GLN A 114 -6.12 -18.51 -12.34
C GLN A 114 -7.24 -19.46 -11.91
N TYR A 115 -7.84 -19.22 -10.74
CA TYR A 115 -8.98 -19.98 -10.25
C TYR A 115 -10.22 -19.81 -11.14
N ASP A 116 -10.55 -18.59 -11.51
CA ASP A 116 -11.70 -18.30 -12.39
C ASP A 116 -11.53 -18.97 -13.77
N TRP A 117 -10.30 -19.02 -14.29
CA TRP A 117 -9.96 -19.76 -15.51
C TRP A 117 -10.18 -21.27 -15.38
N GLN A 118 -9.78 -21.87 -14.26
CA GLN A 118 -10.01 -23.28 -14.01
C GLN A 118 -11.51 -23.60 -13.92
N VAL A 119 -12.26 -22.77 -13.19
CA VAL A 119 -13.73 -22.89 -13.08
C VAL A 119 -14.41 -22.77 -14.44
N PHE A 120 -13.94 -21.86 -15.30
CA PHE A 120 -14.47 -21.71 -16.65
C PHE A 120 -14.23 -22.96 -17.53
N ILE A 121 -13.00 -23.50 -17.51
CA ILE A 121 -12.68 -24.74 -18.24
C ILE A 121 -13.51 -25.91 -17.72
N ASP A 122 -13.63 -26.06 -16.40
CA ASP A 122 -14.45 -27.10 -15.77
C ASP A 122 -15.94 -26.97 -16.15
N ASN A 123 -16.46 -25.75 -16.22
CA ASN A 123 -17.84 -25.50 -16.65
C ASN A 123 -18.06 -25.83 -18.12
N LEU A 124 -17.09 -25.52 -19.01
CA LEU A 124 -17.15 -25.91 -20.41
C LEU A 124 -17.10 -27.44 -20.59
N ALA A 125 -16.31 -28.14 -19.78
CA ALA A 125 -16.21 -29.59 -19.81
C ALA A 125 -17.51 -30.26 -19.32
N LYS A 126 -18.14 -29.71 -18.27
CA LYS A 126 -19.37 -30.23 -17.67
C LYS A 126 -20.64 -29.84 -18.43
N ASN A 127 -20.64 -28.66 -19.07
CA ASN A 127 -21.74 -28.12 -19.86
C ASN A 127 -21.21 -27.66 -21.22
N PRO A 128 -20.91 -28.59 -22.14
CA PRO A 128 -20.43 -28.21 -23.47
C PRO A 128 -21.47 -27.33 -24.18
N PRO A 129 -21.04 -26.29 -24.90
CA PRO A 129 -21.96 -25.37 -25.56
C PRO A 129 -22.92 -26.14 -26.50
N PRO A 130 -24.20 -25.75 -26.58
CA PRO A 130 -25.17 -26.43 -27.41
C PRO A 130 -24.67 -26.44 -28.87
N GLY A 131 -24.50 -27.66 -29.42
CA GLY A 131 -23.97 -27.89 -30.77
C GLY A 131 -22.60 -28.59 -30.86
N ARG A 132 -22.01 -29.10 -29.76
CA ARG A 132 -20.73 -29.83 -29.76
C ARG A 132 -20.81 -31.36 -29.75
N GLU A 133 -21.90 -31.96 -30.21
CA GLU A 133 -21.96 -33.43 -30.38
C GLU A 133 -21.02 -33.95 -31.49
N ALA A 134 -20.38 -33.08 -32.30
CA ALA A 134 -19.55 -33.49 -33.44
C ALA A 134 -18.04 -33.16 -33.34
N ALA A 135 -17.51 -32.70 -32.21
CA ALA A 135 -16.09 -32.29 -32.10
C ALA A 135 -15.22 -33.15 -31.16
N VAL A 136 -15.73 -34.31 -30.72
CA VAL A 136 -14.92 -35.33 -30.02
C VAL A 136 -14.98 -36.63 -30.83
N SER A 137 -14.36 -36.62 -32.00
CA SER A 137 -13.85 -37.78 -32.72
C SER A 137 -13.05 -37.29 -33.91
N ILE A 138 -11.84 -36.78 -33.67
CA ILE A 138 -10.58 -37.15 -34.36
C ILE A 138 -9.45 -36.92 -33.36
#